data_AF-A0A7Y6WWG9-F1
#
_entry.id   AF-A0A7Y6WWG9-F1
#
_cell.length_a   1.000
_cell.length_b   1.000
_cell.length_c   1.000
_cell.angle_alpha   90.00
_cell.angle_beta   90.00
_cell.angle_gamma   90.00
#
_symmetry.space_group_name_H-M   'P 1'
#
loop_
_entity.id
_entity.type
_entity.pdbx_description
1 polymer ?
#
loop_
_entity_poly.entity_id
_entity_poly.type
_entity_poly.pdbx_seq_one_letter_code
_entity_poly.pdbx_strand_id
1 'polypeptide(L)'
;MSLGKEIQEQLVKAATDPHVPARVRTALETWRAVDQRYNQWFLKEAKVRLTTEQLLDDVLAQDEECFDFAGERWLNYQAHPTPENEAELLRALSHWSETQTRLMQKYAG
;
A
#
# COMPACT_ATOMS: atom_id res chain seq x y z
N MET A 1 14.55 10.86 -7.69
CA MET A 1 13.43 9.91 -7.47
C MET A 1 13.01 10.07 -6.02
N SER A 2 11.71 10.15 -5.73
CA SER A 2 11.25 10.19 -4.34
C SER A 2 11.45 8.82 -3.69
N LEU A 3 11.84 8.81 -2.42
CA LEU A 3 12.06 7.59 -1.62
C LEU A 3 10.85 6.63 -1.69
N GLY A 4 9.64 7.20 -1.70
CA GLY A 4 8.41 6.42 -1.80
C GLY A 4 8.27 5.63 -3.10
N LYS A 5 8.67 6.19 -4.24
CA LYS A 5 8.61 5.46 -5.52
C LYS A 5 9.55 4.26 -5.52
N GLU A 6 10.71 4.39 -4.89
CA GLU A 6 11.69 3.31 -4.78
C GLU A 6 11.19 2.17 -3.89
N ILE A 7 10.58 2.50 -2.74
CA ILE A 7 9.96 1.50 -1.85
C ILE A 7 8.83 0.76 -2.57
N GLN A 8 7.95 1.47 -3.28
CA GLN A 8 6.86 0.84 -4.03
C GLN A 8 7.37 -0.13 -5.10
N GLU A 9 8.42 0.25 -5.84
CA GLU A 9 9.06 -0.63 -6.82
C GLU A 9 9.70 -1.87 -6.16
N GLN A 10 10.29 -1.71 -4.97
CA GLN A 10 10.83 -2.84 -4.21
C GLN A 10 9.74 -3.82 -3.77
N LEU A 11 8.64 -3.32 -3.20
CA LEU A 11 7.50 -4.15 -2.79
C LEU A 11 6.92 -4.94 -3.98
N VAL A 12 6.78 -4.29 -5.14
CA VAL A 12 6.30 -4.93 -6.37
C VAL A 12 7.26 -6.02 -6.87
N LYS A 13 8.57 -5.78 -6.83
CA LYS A 13 9.58 -6.80 -7.20
C LYS A 13 9.57 -7.97 -6.23
N ALA A 14 9.48 -7.69 -4.94
CA ALA A 14 9.47 -8.68 -3.87
C ALA A 14 8.27 -9.65 -3.96
N ALA A 15 7.12 -9.20 -4.48
CA ALA A 15 5.96 -10.05 -4.72
C ALA A 15 6.28 -11.25 -5.62
N THR A 16 7.24 -11.08 -6.55
CA THR A 16 7.65 -12.11 -7.52
C THR A 16 9.00 -12.76 -7.22
N ASP A 17 9.69 -12.33 -6.15
CA ASP A 17 11.04 -12.82 -5.85
C ASP A 17 11.02 -14.17 -5.12
N PRO A 18 11.55 -15.26 -5.72
CA PRO A 18 11.52 -16.59 -5.10
C PRO A 18 12.26 -16.68 -3.77
N HIS A 19 13.15 -15.74 -3.44
CA HIS A 19 13.86 -15.70 -2.15
C HIS A 19 13.01 -15.11 -1.02
N VAL A 20 11.92 -14.41 -1.35
CA VAL A 20 10.97 -13.88 -0.37
C VAL A 20 10.04 -15.03 0.08
N PRO A 21 9.81 -15.20 1.40
CA PRO A 21 8.93 -16.25 1.90
C PRO A 21 7.56 -16.21 1.23
N ALA A 22 7.01 -17.38 0.90
CA ALA A 22 5.76 -17.50 0.14
C ALA A 22 4.61 -16.70 0.78
N ARG A 23 4.51 -16.68 2.11
CA ARG A 23 3.49 -15.90 2.85
C ARG A 23 3.62 -14.40 2.64
N VAL A 24 4.85 -13.86 2.62
CA VAL A 24 5.13 -12.44 2.34
C VAL A 24 4.80 -12.13 0.88
N ARG A 25 5.17 -13.01 -0.05
CA ARG A 25 4.79 -12.86 -1.46
C ARG A 25 3.28 -12.79 -1.66
N THR A 26 2.52 -13.72 -1.06
CA THR A 26 1.05 -13.71 -1.15
C THR A 26 0.46 -12.43 -0.57
N ALA A 27 0.99 -11.90 0.53
CA ALA A 27 0.54 -10.63 1.09
C ALA A 27 0.84 -9.46 0.16
N LEU A 28 2.04 -9.40 -0.43
CA LEU A 28 2.43 -8.38 -1.41
C LEU A 28 1.59 -8.46 -2.70
N GLU A 29 1.29 -9.66 -3.20
CA GLU A 29 0.41 -9.86 -4.34
C GLU A 29 -1.02 -9.40 -4.05
N THR A 30 -1.53 -9.72 -2.86
CA THR A 30 -2.86 -9.29 -2.39
C THR A 30 -2.92 -7.77 -2.29
N TRP A 31 -1.95 -7.16 -1.62
CA TRP A 31 -1.82 -5.71 -1.52
C TRP A 31 -1.76 -5.07 -2.92
N ARG A 32 -0.91 -5.57 -3.82
CA ARG A 32 -0.75 -5.03 -5.17
C ARG A 32 -2.07 -5.04 -5.95
N ALA A 33 -2.88 -6.08 -5.80
CA ALA A 33 -4.19 -6.15 -6.44
C ALA A 33 -5.17 -5.09 -5.90
N VAL A 34 -5.11 -4.78 -4.59
CA VAL A 34 -5.89 -3.71 -3.97
C VAL A 34 -5.38 -2.34 -4.41
N ASP A 35 -4.07 -2.11 -4.36
CA ASP A 35 -3.41 -0.87 -4.76
C ASP A 35 -3.72 -0.50 -6.21
N GLN A 36 -3.70 -1.48 -7.12
CA GLN A 36 -4.11 -1.26 -8.52
C GLN A 36 -5.56 -0.80 -8.66
N ARG A 37 -6.48 -1.40 -7.90
CA ARG A 37 -7.90 -1.00 -7.91
C ARG A 37 -8.10 0.37 -7.30
N TYR A 38 -7.41 0.65 -6.19
CA TYR A 38 -7.41 1.94 -5.52
C TYR A 38 -6.92 3.04 -6.45
N ASN A 39 -5.76 2.86 -7.11
CA ASN A 39 -5.23 3.83 -8.06
C ASN A 39 -6.18 4.10 -9.24
N GLN A 40 -6.83 3.06 -9.77
CA GLN A 40 -7.83 3.23 -10.83
C GLN A 40 -9.08 3.97 -10.36
N TRP A 41 -9.55 3.67 -9.15
CA TRP A 41 -10.68 4.36 -8.52
C TRP A 41 -10.33 5.81 -8.23
N PHE A 42 -9.19 6.08 -7.61
CA PHE A 42 -8.72 7.43 -7.26
C PHE A 42 -8.62 8.32 -8.51
N LEU A 43 -8.04 7.81 -9.60
CA LEU A 43 -7.99 8.55 -10.88
C LEU A 43 -9.36 8.84 -11.48
N LYS A 44 -10.38 8.00 -11.23
CA LYS A 44 -11.76 8.26 -11.67
C LYS A 44 -12.42 9.31 -10.80
N GLU A 45 -12.34 9.19 -9.47
CA GLU A 45 -12.90 10.17 -8.54
C GLU A 45 -12.24 11.54 -8.69
N ALA A 46 -10.92 11.58 -8.84
CA ALA A 46 -10.20 12.83 -9.08
C ALA A 46 -10.68 13.55 -10.34
N LYS A 47 -11.09 12.81 -11.39
CA LYS A 47 -11.66 13.40 -12.61
C LYS A 47 -13.09 13.90 -12.44
N VAL A 48 -13.91 13.23 -11.62
CA VAL A 48 -15.31 13.59 -11.39
C VAL A 48 -15.44 14.74 -10.38
N ARG A 49 -14.56 14.77 -9.36
CA ARG A 49 -14.64 15.68 -8.21
C ARG A 49 -13.57 16.78 -8.24
N LEU A 50 -13.13 17.21 -9.42
CA LEU A 50 -12.20 18.34 -9.64
C LEU A 50 -12.63 19.68 -8.97
N THR A 51 -13.78 19.71 -8.30
CA THR A 51 -14.35 20.85 -7.59
C THR A 51 -14.11 20.84 -6.08
N THR A 52 -13.49 19.81 -5.49
CA THR A 52 -13.29 19.72 -4.02
C THR A 52 -11.92 19.14 -3.67
N GLU A 53 -10.88 19.97 -3.77
CA GLU A 53 -9.47 19.64 -3.45
C GLU A 53 -9.32 19.00 -2.06
N GLN A 54 -10.02 19.53 -1.05
CA GLN A 54 -9.96 19.04 0.34
C GLN A 54 -10.23 17.54 0.50
N LEU A 55 -11.15 16.97 -0.28
CA LEU A 55 -11.52 15.56 -0.17
C LEU A 55 -10.47 14.64 -0.80
N LEU A 56 -9.77 15.11 -1.84
CA LEU A 56 -8.66 14.37 -2.44
C LEU A 56 -7.44 14.39 -1.52
N ASP A 57 -7.16 15.55 -0.91
CA ASP A 57 -6.07 15.70 0.05
C ASP A 57 -6.27 14.80 1.28
N ASP A 58 -7.49 14.75 1.85
CA ASP A 58 -7.80 13.88 2.99
C ASP A 58 -7.65 12.37 2.66
N VAL A 59 -7.95 11.98 1.41
CA VAL A 59 -7.82 10.61 0.93
C VAL A 59 -6.35 10.25 0.70
N LEU A 60 -5.57 11.17 0.13
CA LEU A 60 -4.14 10.99 -0.10
C LEU A 60 -3.36 10.93 1.22
N ALA A 61 -3.67 11.79 2.18
CA ALA A 61 -2.98 11.80 3.47
C ALA A 61 -3.13 10.45 4.21
N GLN A 62 -4.33 9.88 4.23
CA GLN A 62 -4.57 8.58 4.87
C GLN A 62 -3.88 7.41 4.14
N ASP A 63 -3.75 7.48 2.81
CA ASP A 63 -3.02 6.48 2.03
C ASP A 63 -1.51 6.62 2.22
N GLU A 64 -0.98 7.85 2.26
CA GLU A 64 0.43 8.16 2.49
C GLU A 64 0.90 7.68 3.88
N GLU A 65 0.12 7.91 4.93
CA GLU A 65 0.44 7.40 6.28
C GLU A 65 0.55 5.86 6.29
N CYS A 66 -0.35 5.17 5.59
CA CYS A 66 -0.31 3.71 5.50
C CYS A 66 0.87 3.22 4.64
N PHE A 67 1.18 3.94 3.57
CA PHE A 67 2.33 3.69 2.71
C PHE A 67 3.65 3.80 3.48
N ASP A 68 3.86 4.89 4.20
CA ASP A 68 5.07 5.14 4.99
C ASP A 68 5.23 4.06 6.07
N PHE A 69 4.15 3.74 6.80
CA PHE A 69 4.19 2.68 7.81
C PHE A 69 4.54 1.31 7.23
N ALA A 70 3.94 0.92 6.09
CA ALA A 70 4.27 -0.33 5.42
C ALA A 70 5.70 -0.34 4.86
N GLY A 71 6.17 0.80 4.34
CA GLY A 71 7.54 1.00 3.88
C GLY A 71 8.57 0.84 4.99
N GLU A 72 8.32 1.43 6.17
CA GLU A 72 9.19 1.27 7.34
C GLU A 72 9.28 -0.19 7.79
N ARG A 73 8.14 -0.91 7.84
CA ARG A 73 8.14 -2.33 8.19
C ARG A 73 8.85 -3.20 7.15
N TRP A 74 8.75 -2.84 5.87
CA TRP A 74 9.50 -3.50 4.80
C TRP A 74 11.01 -3.32 4.98
N LEU A 75 11.47 -2.09 5.19
CA LEU A 75 12.89 -1.80 5.41
C LEU A 75 13.44 -2.50 6.66
N ASN A 76 12.66 -2.51 7.75
CA ASN A 76 13.05 -3.21 8.97
C ASN A 76 13.12 -4.73 8.76
N TYR A 77 12.15 -5.32 8.06
CA TYR A 77 12.17 -6.74 7.71
C TYR A 77 13.36 -7.11 6.83
N GLN A 78 13.69 -6.28 5.82
CA GLN A 78 14.86 -6.50 4.97
C GLN A 78 16.17 -6.47 5.77
N ALA A 79 16.30 -5.52 6.71
CA ALA A 79 17.47 -5.43 7.57
C ALA A 79 17.56 -6.62 8.56
N HIS A 80 16.41 -7.08 9.07
CA HIS A 80 16.31 -8.11 10.10
C HIS A 80 15.13 -9.05 9.82
N PRO A 81 15.29 -10.11 9.01
CA PRO A 81 14.19 -10.98 8.59
C PRO A 81 13.80 -11.99 9.67
N THR A 82 13.37 -11.50 10.83
CA THR A 82 12.87 -12.32 11.94
C THR A 82 11.38 -12.61 11.77
N PRO A 83 10.85 -13.69 12.41
CA PRO A 83 9.41 -13.97 12.41
C PRO A 83 8.55 -12.81 12.92
N GLU A 84 9.05 -12.05 13.89
CA GLU A 84 8.36 -10.89 14.48
C GLU A 84 8.26 -9.74 13.48
N ASN A 85 9.37 -9.35 12.86
CA ASN A 85 9.40 -8.28 11.86
C ASN A 85 8.58 -8.66 10.63
N GLU A 86 8.59 -9.94 10.26
CA GLU A 86 7.73 -10.42 9.19
C GLU A 86 6.24 -10.30 9.55
N ALA A 87 5.85 -10.69 10.77
CA ALA A 87 4.47 -10.55 11.22
C ALA A 87 4.01 -9.08 11.26
N GLU A 88 4.89 -8.17 11.64
CA GLU A 88 4.61 -6.72 11.59
C GLU A 88 4.44 -6.21 10.17
N LEU A 89 5.31 -6.62 9.23
CA LEU A 89 5.17 -6.31 7.81
C LEU A 89 3.85 -6.81 7.25
N LEU A 90 3.50 -8.08 7.51
CA LEU A 90 2.23 -8.66 7.05
C LEU A 90 1.02 -7.88 7.59
N ARG A 91 1.08 -7.46 8.87
CA ARG A 91 0.03 -6.65 9.49
C ARG A 91 -0.06 -5.26 8.86
N ALA A 92 1.06 -4.63 8.55
CA ALA A 92 1.11 -3.33 7.89
C ALA A 92 0.53 -3.38 6.45
N LEU A 93 0.91 -4.39 5.66
CA LEU A 93 0.37 -4.59 4.31
C LEU A 93 -1.14 -4.86 4.32
N SER A 94 -1.62 -5.66 5.29
CA SER A 94 -3.06 -5.90 5.47
C SER A 94 -3.79 -4.60 5.85
N HIS A 95 -3.24 -3.84 6.80
CA HIS A 95 -3.83 -2.59 7.25
C HIS A 95 -3.94 -1.58 6.11
N TRP A 96 -2.89 -1.43 5.31
CA TRP A 96 -2.92 -0.53 4.16
C TRP A 96 -3.97 -0.94 3.12
N SER A 97 -4.04 -2.23 2.79
CA SER A 97 -5.05 -2.78 1.88
C SER A 97 -6.49 -2.55 2.38
N GLU A 98 -6.71 -2.72 3.69
CA GLU A 98 -8.00 -2.45 4.32
C GLU A 98 -8.36 -0.96 4.27
N THR A 99 -7.40 -0.06 4.54
CA THR A 99 -7.60 1.39 4.46
C THR A 99 -7.98 1.81 3.04
N GLN A 100 -7.23 1.38 2.03
CA GLN A 100 -7.57 1.64 0.61
C GLN A 100 -8.97 1.12 0.25
N THR A 101 -9.32 -0.08 0.72
CA THR A 101 -10.65 -0.66 0.50
C THR A 101 -11.76 0.17 1.16
N ARG A 102 -11.55 0.62 2.40
CA ARG A 102 -12.51 1.46 3.13
C ARG A 102 -12.67 2.83 2.47
N LEU A 103 -11.58 3.43 1.99
CA LEU A 103 -11.62 4.70 1.25
C LEU A 103 -12.45 4.54 -0.03
N MET A 104 -12.17 3.50 -0.83
CA MET A 104 -12.98 3.20 -2.02
C MET A 104 -14.46 3.03 -1.68
N GLN A 105 -14.81 2.29 -0.62
CA GLN A 105 -16.20 2.06 -0.22
C GLN A 105 -16.90 3.32 0.30
N LYS A 106 -16.21 4.12 1.13
CA LYS A 106 -16.77 5.34 1.74
C LYS A 106 -17.17 6.37 0.68
N TYR A 107 -16.44 6.40 -0.43
CA TYR A 107 -16.60 7.41 -1.48
C TYR A 107 -17.14 6.84 -2.79
N ALA A 108 -17.43 5.53 -2.88
CA ALA A 108 -18.21 4.94 -3.96
C ALA A 108 -19.68 5.38 -3.84
N GLY A 109 -19.98 6.56 -4.38
CA GLY A 109 -21.34 7.07 -4.58
C GLY A 109 -21.88 6.61 -5.93
#